data_AF-A0A2A2R444-F1
#
_entry.id   AF-A0A2A2R444-F1
#
_cell.length_a   1.000
_cell.length_b   1.000
_cell.length_c   1.000
_cell.angle_alpha   90.00
_cell.angle_beta   90.00
_cell.angle_gamma   90.00
#
_symmetry.space_group_name_H-M   'P 1'
#
loop_
_entity.id
_entity.type
_entity.pdbx_description
1 polymer ?
#
loop_
_entity_poly.entity_id
_entity_poly.type
_entity_poly.pdbx_seq_one_letter_code
_entity_poly.pdbx_strand_id
1 'polypeptide(L)' 'MDLARELELEEAARQRQFAILRALPPAERLRQAVRLNRTMRTLLAAGFRTRHPDWSEADIGRAVADRILYARTG' A
#
# COMPACT_ATOMS: atom_id res chain seq x y z
N MET A 1 -2.95 -3.92 29.25
CA MET A 1 -3.33 -2.52 28.98
C MET A 1 -4.82 -2.52 28.71
N ASP A 2 -5.54 -1.49 29.13
CA ASP A 2 -6.98 -1.36 28.83
C ASP A 2 -7.18 -0.76 27.43
N LEU A 3 -8.28 -1.13 26.78
CA LEU A 3 -8.65 -0.79 25.39
C LEU A 3 -8.65 0.72 25.15
N ALA A 4 -9.12 1.51 26.13
CA ALA A 4 -9.12 2.96 26.02
C ALA A 4 -7.70 3.53 25.80
N ARG A 5 -6.71 2.98 26.51
CA ARG A 5 -5.30 3.40 26.39
C ARG A 5 -4.70 2.96 25.06
N GLU A 6 -5.11 1.81 24.53
CA GLU A 6 -4.66 1.33 23.21
C GLU A 6 -5.16 2.24 22.09
N LEU A 7 -6.44 2.62 22.12
CA LEU A 7 -7.03 3.55 21.16
C LEU A 7 -6.38 4.94 21.20
N GLU A 8 -6.08 5.45 22.39
CA GLU A 8 -5.35 6.72 22.54
C GLU A 8 -3.96 6.66 21.90
N LEU A 9 -3.25 5.54 22.07
CA LEU A 9 -1.93 5.33 21.48
C LEU A 9 -2.01 5.22 19.95
N GLU A 10 -3.01 4.53 19.42
CA GLU A 10 -3.25 4.43 17.97
C GLU A 10 -3.53 5.80 17.35
N GLU A 11 -4.37 6.61 17.99
CA GLU A 11 -4.68 7.96 17.50
C GLU A 11 -3.44 8.87 17.57
N ALA A 12 -2.68 8.83 18.66
CA ALA A 12 -1.42 9.57 18.77
C ALA A 12 -0.40 9.15 17.70
N ALA A 13 -0.29 7.85 17.42
CA ALA A 13 0.57 7.32 16.36
C ALA A 13 0.12 7.80 14.98
N ARG A 14 -1.19 7.79 14.71
CA ARG A 14 -1.78 8.28 13.45
C ARG A 14 -1.51 9.77 13.25
N GLN A 15 -1.72 10.59 14.28
CA GLN A 15 -1.43 12.03 14.22
C GLN A 15 0.04 12.30 13.93
N ARG A 16 0.95 11.57 14.59
CA ARG A 16 2.39 11.68 14.37
C ARG A 16 2.78 11.26 12.94
N GLN A 17 2.19 10.18 12.43
CA GLN A 17 2.40 9.75 11.05
C GLN A 17 1.99 10.84 10.05
N PHE A 18 0.81 11.45 10.23
CA PHE A 18 0.37 12.54 9.35
C PHE A 18 1.28 13.77 9.43
N ALA A 19 1.76 14.14 10.62
CA ALA A 19 2.71 15.24 10.77
C ALA A 19 4.01 14.97 9.97
N ILE A 20 4.56 13.76 10.07
CA ILE A 20 5.76 13.35 9.31
C ILE A 20 5.49 13.44 7.80
N LEU A 21 4.38 12.87 7.33
CA LEU A 21 4.05 12.85 5.91
C LEU A 21 3.80 14.25 5.34
N ARG A 22 3.20 15.16 6.12
CA ARG A 22 3.00 16.56 5.75
C ARG A 22 4.31 17.36 5.69
N ALA A 23 5.29 17.00 6.52
CA ALA A 23 6.60 17.64 6.54
C ALA A 23 7.53 17.18 5.41
N LEU A 24 7.20 16.10 4.69
CA LEU A 24 8.04 15.62 3.59
C LEU A 24 8.12 16.65 2.44
N PRO A 25 9.32 17.00 1.96
CA PRO A 25 9.47 17.79 0.74
C PRO A 25 8.75 17.10 -0.44
N PRO A 26 8.19 17.87 -1.41
CA PRO A 26 7.43 17.29 -2.53
C PRO A 26 8.19 16.19 -3.28
N ALA A 27 9.49 16.37 -3.52
CA ALA A 27 10.32 15.37 -4.19
C ALA A 27 10.47 14.08 -3.38
N GLU A 28 10.62 14.17 -2.06
CA GLU A 28 10.68 13.00 -1.20
C GLU A 28 9.33 12.29 -1.13
N ARG A 29 8.25 13.06 -0.99
CA ARG A 29 6.88 12.49 -1.03
C ARG A 29 6.63 11.71 -2.31
N LEU A 30 7.07 12.23 -3.47
CA LEU A 30 6.96 11.51 -4.75
C LEU A 30 7.82 10.23 -4.76
N ARG A 31 9.07 10.29 -4.28
CA ARG A 31 9.94 9.09 -4.18
C ARG A 31 9.30 8.01 -3.32
N GLN A 32 8.72 8.39 -2.19
CA GLN A 32 8.04 7.49 -1.27
C GLN A 32 6.80 6.86 -1.93
N ALA A 33 5.98 7.65 -2.63
CA ALA A 33 4.82 7.16 -3.36
C ALA A 33 5.19 6.15 -4.47
N VAL A 34 6.26 6.42 -5.22
CA VAL A 34 6.78 5.48 -6.25
C VAL A 34 7.26 4.18 -5.60
N ARG A 35 7.99 4.25 -4.49
CA ARG A 35 8.46 3.06 -3.77
C ARG A 35 7.30 2.22 -3.23
N LEU A 36 6.29 2.88 -2.66
CA LEU A 36 5.06 2.22 -2.21
C LEU A 36 4.35 1.53 -3.38
N ASN A 37 4.18 2.21 -4.51
CA ASN A 37 3.51 1.66 -5.69
C ASN A 37 4.22 0.40 -6.21
N ARG A 38 5.56 0.42 -6.31
CA ARG A 38 6.36 -0.75 -6.71
C ARG A 38 6.17 -1.92 -5.74
N THR A 39 6.29 -1.66 -4.44
CA THR A 39 6.15 -2.68 -3.40
C THR A 39 4.76 -3.33 -3.45
N MET A 40 3.71 -2.52 -3.55
CA MET A 40 2.32 -3.00 -3.69
C MET A 40 2.15 -3.88 -4.94
N ARG A 41 2.66 -3.45 -6.10
CA ARG A 41 2.59 -4.24 -7.34
C ARG A 41 3.30 -5.58 -7.21
N THR A 42 4.47 -5.62 -6.57
CA THR A 42 5.22 -6.86 -6.31
C THR A 42 4.42 -7.82 -5.42
N LEU A 43 3.81 -7.32 -4.34
CA LEU A 43 2.99 -8.13 -3.43
C LEU A 43 1.74 -8.68 -4.13
N LEU A 44 1.06 -7.84 -4.93
CA LEU A 44 -0.09 -8.27 -5.72
C LEU A 44 0.30 -9.38 -6.70
N ALA A 45 1.40 -9.19 -7.44
CA ALA A 45 1.89 -10.17 -8.40
C ALA A 45 2.22 -11.52 -7.72
N ALA A 46 2.90 -11.49 -6.58
CA ALA A 46 3.18 -12.70 -5.79
C ALA A 46 1.88 -13.41 -5.38
N GLY A 47 0.90 -12.66 -4.86
CA GLY A 47 -0.40 -13.23 -4.50
C GLY A 47 -1.17 -13.81 -5.68
N PHE A 48 -1.08 -13.21 -6.88
CA PHE A 48 -1.69 -13.78 -8.08
C PHE A 48 -0.97 -15.06 -8.54
N ARG A 49 0.36 -15.10 -8.54
CA ARG A 49 1.11 -16.31 -8.90
C ARG A 49 0.74 -17.49 -8.01
N THR A 50 0.60 -17.26 -6.69
CA THR A 50 0.19 -18.30 -5.75
C THR A 50 -1.23 -18.83 -6.01
N ARG A 51 -2.17 -17.96 -6.42
CA ARG A 51 -3.57 -18.34 -6.66
C ARG A 51 -3.84 -18.88 -8.07
N HIS A 52 -2.99 -18.50 -9.03
CA HIS A 52 -3.15 -18.83 -10.44
C HIS A 52 -1.81 -19.33 -11.01
N PRO A 53 -1.37 -20.55 -10.65
CA PRO A 53 -0.07 -21.08 -11.05
C PRO A 53 0.08 -21.26 -12.57
N ASP A 54 -1.03 -21.41 -13.29
CA ASP A 54 -1.05 -21.62 -14.75
C ASP A 54 -1.06 -20.30 -15.55
N TRP A 55 -1.15 -19.15 -14.88
CA TRP A 55 -1.15 -17.84 -15.55
C TRP A 55 0.23 -17.46 -16.06
N SER A 56 0.26 -16.88 -17.26
CA SER A 56 1.49 -16.27 -17.77
C SER A 56 1.82 -14.99 -17.00
N GLU A 57 3.09 -14.56 -17.03
CA GLU A 57 3.49 -13.27 -16.45
C GLU A 57 2.73 -12.08 -17.06
N ALA A 58 2.29 -12.19 -18.31
CA ALA A 58 1.46 -11.17 -18.95
C ALA A 58 0.05 -11.11 -18.34
N ASP A 59 -0.54 -12.26 -17.99
CA ASP A 59 -1.84 -12.33 -17.31
C ASP A 59 -1.74 -11.79 -15.88
N ILE A 60 -0.67 -12.13 -15.16
CA ILE A 60 -0.35 -11.56 -13.85
C ILE A 60 -0.22 -10.03 -13.96
N GLY A 61 0.51 -9.53 -14.96
CA GLY A 61 0.68 -8.09 -15.20
C GLY A 61 -0.65 -7.36 -15.44
N ARG A 62 -1.53 -7.93 -16.26
CA ARG A 62 -2.90 -7.41 -16.49
C ARG A 62 -3.71 -7.39 -15.21
N ALA A 63 -3.75 -8.50 -14.45
CA ALA A 63 -4.50 -8.58 -13.21
C ALA A 63 -4.02 -7.57 -12.15
N VAL A 64 -2.70 -7.33 -12.04
CA VAL A 64 -2.15 -6.27 -11.18
C VAL A 64 -2.61 -4.88 -11.65
N ALA A 65 -2.57 -4.60 -12.96
CA ALA A 65 -3.02 -3.33 -13.50
C ALA A 65 -4.52 -3.10 -13.23
N ASP A 66 -5.36 -4.10 -13.51
CA ASP A 66 -6.80 -4.06 -13.27
C ASP A 66 -7.10 -3.82 -11.79
N ARG A 67 -6.41 -4.52 -10.90
CA ARG A 67 -6.62 -4.36 -9.45
C ARG A 67 -6.31 -2.95 -8.97
N ILE A 68 -5.35 -2.26 -9.59
CA ILE A 68 -4.95 -0.89 -9.23
C ILE A 68 -5.89 0.14 -9.88
N LEU A 69 -6.22 -0.01 -11.16
CA LEU A 69 -7.05 0.94 -11.90
C LEU A 69 -8.51 0.93 -11.42
N TYR A 70 -9.02 -0.25 -11.05
CA TYR A 70 -10.41 -0.43 -10.66
C TYR A 70 -10.57 -0.68 -9.15
N ALA A 71 -9.53 -0.44 -8.34
CA ALA A 71 -9.69 -0.36 -6.90
C ALA A 71 -10.65 0.79 -6.57
N ARG A 72 -11.88 0.47 -6.16
CA ARG A 72 -12.69 1.45 -5.43
C ARG A 72 -11.96 1.75 -4.12
N THR A 73 -11.79 3.03 -3.82
CA THR A 73 -11.43 3.49 -2.48
C THR A 73 -12.48 2.93 -1.53
N GLY A 74 -12.09 2.00 -0.66
CA GLY A 74 -12.91 1.59 0.48
C GLY A 74 -13.04 2.71 1.49
#